data_AF-A0AAJ0HG61-F1
#
_entry.id   AF-A0AAJ0HG61-F1
#
_cell.length_a   1.000
_cell.length_b   1.000
_cell.length_c   1.000
_cell.angle_alpha   90.00
_cell.angle_beta   90.00
_cell.angle_gamma   90.00
#
_symmetry.space_group_name_H-M   'P 1'
#
loop_
_entity.id
_entity.type
_entity.pdbx_description
1 polymer ?
#
loop_
_entity_poly.entity_id
_entity_poly.type
_entity_poly.pdbx_seq_one_letter_code
_entity_poly.pdbx_strand_id
1 'polypeptide(L)'
;MLLPTIFLVAVAWGRLSLAARDPVHDGGCQCAAVDYADAGSYLVDANNDGNFSYASEFSGNCSDAAIASILKDPDDNEYDCTSISPSPGQSVQISECDIPYYDMKSGTWQIFIKLPSNITVTRTFFLTVGAASTVVTTVRTHLPSCP
;
A
#
# COMPACT_ATOMS: atom_id res chain seq x y z
N MET A 1 -14.55 74.68 -23.29
CA MET A 1 -15.38 73.47 -23.40
C MET A 1 -14.61 72.32 -22.79
N LEU A 2 -15.00 71.88 -21.59
CA LEU A 2 -14.48 70.70 -20.92
C LEU A 2 -15.14 69.45 -21.54
N LEU A 3 -14.36 68.41 -21.84
CA LEU A 3 -14.87 67.04 -21.94
C LEU A 3 -14.08 66.13 -20.98
N PRO A 4 -14.76 65.14 -20.36
CA PRO A 4 -14.34 64.58 -19.09
C PRO A 4 -13.40 63.37 -19.23
N THR A 5 -12.50 63.27 -18.26
CA THR A 5 -11.64 62.12 -18.00
C THR A 5 -12.49 60.91 -17.63
N ILE A 6 -12.55 59.90 -18.51
CA ILE A 6 -13.22 58.63 -18.22
C ILE A 6 -12.26 57.79 -17.36
N PHE A 7 -12.62 57.59 -16.09
CA PHE A 7 -11.98 56.61 -15.21
C PHE A 7 -12.46 55.20 -15.61
N LEU A 8 -11.59 54.44 -16.28
CA LEU A 8 -11.78 53.01 -16.48
C LEU A 8 -11.49 52.29 -15.15
N VAL A 9 -12.52 51.86 -14.44
CA VAL A 9 -12.40 50.88 -13.37
C VAL A 9 -12.19 49.51 -14.02
N ALA A 10 -10.96 49.00 -13.97
CA ALA A 10 -10.66 47.65 -14.39
C ALA A 10 -11.31 46.66 -13.40
N VAL A 11 -12.45 46.09 -13.78
CA VAL A 11 -13.00 44.92 -13.07
C VAL A 11 -12.02 43.79 -13.31
N ALA A 12 -11.27 43.42 -12.27
CA ALA A 12 -10.41 42.26 -12.29
C ALA A 12 -11.30 41.01 -12.43
N TRP A 13 -11.36 40.47 -13.64
CA TRP A 13 -11.94 39.16 -13.90
C TRP A 13 -11.03 38.14 -13.23
N GLY A 14 -11.32 37.84 -11.97
CA GLY A 14 -10.71 36.72 -11.27
C GLY A 14 -10.93 35.48 -12.11
N ARG A 15 -9.85 34.97 -12.70
CA ARG A 15 -9.85 33.64 -13.32
C ARG A 15 -10.10 32.65 -12.19
N LEU A 16 -11.37 32.31 -11.99
CA LEU A 16 -11.73 31.13 -11.25
C LEU A 16 -11.19 29.96 -12.07
N SER A 17 -9.99 29.51 -11.72
CA SER A 17 -9.44 28.26 -12.24
C SER A 17 -10.37 27.16 -11.76
N LEU A 18 -11.32 26.79 -12.60
CA LEU A 18 -12.05 25.54 -12.48
C LEU A 18 -10.98 24.47 -12.61
N ALA A 19 -10.50 23.92 -11.49
CA ALA A 19 -9.78 22.66 -11.53
C ALA A 19 -10.72 21.69 -12.24
N ALA A 20 -10.39 21.34 -13.47
CA ALA A 20 -11.02 20.22 -14.14
C ALA A 20 -10.85 19.04 -13.20
N ARG A 21 -11.96 18.59 -12.64
CA ARG A 21 -12.00 17.31 -11.93
C ARG A 21 -11.92 16.30 -13.06
N ASP A 22 -10.74 15.79 -13.37
CA ASP A 22 -10.59 14.76 -14.40
C ASP A 22 -11.47 13.56 -14.03
N PRO A 23 -12.53 13.24 -14.79
CA PRO A 23 -13.34 12.07 -14.54
C PRO A 23 -13.10 11.10 -15.69
N VAL A 24 -11.90 10.49 -15.75
CA VAL A 24 -11.68 9.20 -16.39
C VAL A 24 -10.54 8.52 -15.62
N HIS A 25 -10.88 7.80 -14.54
CA HIS A 25 -10.06 6.67 -14.18
C HIS A 25 -10.37 5.61 -15.26
N ASP A 26 -9.52 5.57 -16.28
CA ASP A 26 -9.47 4.41 -17.17
C ASP A 26 -9.37 3.18 -16.27
N GLY A 27 -10.09 2.10 -16.59
CA GLY A 27 -10.20 0.91 -15.76
C GLY A 27 -8.90 0.11 -15.64
N GLY A 28 -7.76 0.78 -15.52
CA GLY A 28 -6.43 0.21 -15.36
C GLY A 28 -6.30 -0.56 -14.05
N CYS A 29 -5.29 -1.42 -14.02
CA CYS A 29 -5.01 -2.24 -12.85
C CYS A 29 -4.59 -1.35 -11.67
N GLN A 30 -5.25 -1.53 -10.52
CA GLN A 30 -4.93 -0.88 -9.25
C GLN A 30 -4.53 -1.91 -8.21
N CYS A 31 -3.80 -1.47 -7.18
CA CYS A 31 -3.34 -2.31 -6.09
C CYS A 31 -3.50 -1.58 -4.75
N ALA A 32 -4.13 -2.23 -3.78
CA ALA A 32 -4.27 -1.75 -2.41
C ALA A 32 -3.60 -2.71 -1.43
N ALA A 33 -2.93 -2.17 -0.41
CA ALA A 33 -2.29 -2.96 0.64
C ALA A 33 -3.33 -3.47 1.64
N VAL A 34 -3.23 -4.76 2.02
CA VAL A 34 -4.06 -5.36 3.07
C VAL A 34 -3.32 -5.41 4.40
N ASP A 35 -2.02 -5.69 4.38
CA ASP A 35 -1.16 -5.80 5.56
C ASP A 35 -0.09 -4.70 5.61
N TYR A 36 1.00 -4.84 4.85
CA TYR A 36 2.14 -3.94 4.79
C TYR A 36 1.82 -2.75 3.89
N ALA A 37 1.16 -1.76 4.47
CA ALA A 37 0.82 -0.48 3.86
C ALA A 37 2.02 0.47 3.87
N ASP A 38 1.99 1.42 2.93
CA ASP A 38 3.00 2.48 2.86
C ASP A 38 3.00 3.34 4.14
N ALA A 39 4.19 3.71 4.59
CA ALA A 39 4.49 4.35 5.87
C ALA A 39 4.04 3.56 7.13
N GLY A 40 3.69 2.28 7.01
CA GLY A 40 3.31 1.44 8.14
C GLY A 40 4.49 1.02 9.02
N SER A 41 4.19 0.54 10.23
CA SER A 41 5.18 -0.02 11.16
C SER A 41 4.66 -1.35 11.71
N TYR A 42 5.44 -2.41 11.59
CA TYR A 42 5.01 -3.78 11.89
C TYR A 42 6.02 -4.52 12.77
N LEU A 43 5.52 -5.47 13.56
CA LEU A 43 6.33 -6.41 14.33
C LEU A 43 6.35 -7.74 13.59
N VAL A 44 7.54 -8.32 13.40
CA VAL A 44 7.69 -9.66 12.83
C VAL A 44 8.44 -10.56 13.79
N ASP A 45 8.02 -11.82 13.85
CA ASP A 45 8.62 -12.83 14.74
C ASP A 45 9.84 -13.46 14.07
N ALA A 46 11.01 -13.22 14.66
CA ALA A 46 12.28 -13.77 14.20
C ALA A 46 12.39 -15.30 14.35
N ASN A 47 11.45 -15.95 15.04
CA ASN A 47 11.47 -17.41 15.21
C ASN A 47 10.66 -18.15 14.14
N ASN A 48 10.01 -17.42 13.23
CA ASN A 48 9.24 -18.02 12.15
C ASN A 48 10.17 -18.43 11.01
N ASP A 49 10.08 -19.70 10.63
CA ASP A 49 10.81 -20.35 9.53
C ASP A 49 10.12 -20.17 8.17
N GLY A 50 8.90 -19.62 8.15
CA GLY A 50 8.21 -19.24 6.93
C GLY A 50 8.84 -18.04 6.23
N ASN A 51 8.55 -17.91 4.94
CA ASN A 51 8.97 -16.78 4.14
C ASN A 51 8.10 -15.54 4.38
N PHE A 52 8.71 -14.36 4.23
CA PHE A 52 7.97 -13.11 4.22
C PHE A 52 6.92 -13.15 3.11
N SER A 53 5.69 -12.79 3.45
CA SER A 53 4.61 -12.68 2.49
C SER A 53 3.83 -11.39 2.73
N TYR A 54 3.28 -10.85 1.66
CA TYR A 54 2.42 -9.66 1.72
C TYR A 54 1.11 -9.90 0.98
N ALA A 55 0.05 -9.30 1.49
CA ALA A 55 -1.29 -9.38 0.95
C ALA A 55 -1.70 -8.09 0.25
N SER A 56 -2.32 -8.24 -0.91
CA SER A 56 -2.82 -7.12 -1.71
C SER A 56 -4.17 -7.43 -2.33
N GLU A 57 -4.99 -6.39 -2.42
CA GLU A 57 -6.20 -6.41 -3.24
C GLU A 57 -5.89 -5.76 -4.59
N PHE A 58 -6.32 -6.40 -5.67
CA PHE A 58 -6.18 -5.89 -7.03
C PHE A 58 -7.56 -5.62 -7.61
N SER A 59 -7.73 -4.46 -8.23
CA SER A 59 -8.99 -4.03 -8.83
C SER A 59 -8.75 -3.40 -10.21
N GLY A 60 -9.84 -3.23 -10.97
CA GLY A 60 -9.76 -2.81 -12.38
C GLY A 60 -9.38 -3.97 -13.30
N ASN A 61 -8.81 -3.64 -14.46
CA ASN A 61 -8.40 -4.61 -15.47
C ASN A 61 -6.98 -5.12 -15.21
N CYS A 62 -6.87 -6.16 -14.38
CA CYS A 62 -5.62 -6.86 -14.07
C CYS A 62 -5.57 -8.29 -14.65
N SER A 63 -6.59 -8.72 -15.41
CA SER A 63 -6.93 -10.14 -15.64
C SER A 63 -5.96 -10.93 -16.52
N ASP A 64 -5.06 -10.27 -17.23
CA ASP A 64 -4.28 -10.91 -18.31
C ASP A 64 -2.77 -10.83 -18.13
N ALA A 65 -2.28 -10.42 -16.95
CA ALA A 65 -0.86 -10.23 -16.73
C ALA A 65 -0.43 -10.66 -15.32
N ALA A 66 0.62 -11.49 -15.29
CA ALA A 66 1.33 -11.80 -14.06
C ALA A 66 1.94 -10.52 -13.48
N ILE A 67 1.65 -10.26 -12.21
CA ILE A 67 2.19 -9.15 -11.43
C ILE A 67 3.42 -9.67 -10.70
N ALA A 68 4.58 -9.12 -11.08
CA ALA A 68 5.84 -9.40 -10.43
C ALA A 68 6.13 -8.36 -9.35
N SER A 69 6.84 -8.78 -8.31
CA SER A 69 7.23 -7.93 -7.21
C SER A 69 8.60 -8.28 -6.66
N ILE A 70 9.24 -7.27 -6.09
CA ILE A 70 10.55 -7.36 -5.45
C ILE A 70 10.43 -6.73 -4.07
N LEU A 71 10.93 -7.41 -3.06
CA LEU A 71 11.13 -6.87 -1.72
C LEU A 71 12.58 -6.40 -1.60
N LYS A 72 12.78 -5.23 -0.97
CA LYS A 72 14.09 -4.65 -0.71
C LYS A 72 14.30 -4.44 0.77
N ASP A 73 15.45 -4.86 1.27
CA ASP A 73 15.83 -4.71 2.68
C ASP A 73 16.48 -3.34 2.99
N PRO A 74 16.74 -3.04 4.28
CA PRO A 74 17.41 -1.80 4.68
C PRO A 74 18.82 -1.58 4.14
N ASP A 75 19.49 -2.62 3.65
CA ASP A 75 20.84 -2.57 3.07
C ASP A 75 20.80 -2.65 1.52
N ASP A 76 19.63 -2.41 0.92
CA ASP A 76 19.38 -2.46 -0.52
C ASP A 76 19.49 -3.85 -1.18
N ASN A 77 19.48 -4.96 -0.42
CA ASN A 77 19.38 -6.30 -0.99
C ASN A 77 17.95 -6.56 -1.51
N GLU A 78 17.86 -7.20 -2.68
CA GLU A 78 16.60 -7.51 -3.36
C GLU A 78 16.24 -8.99 -3.24
N TYR A 79 14.95 -9.25 -3.03
CA TYR A 79 14.37 -10.58 -2.92
C TYR A 79 13.18 -10.67 -3.88
N ASP A 80 13.25 -11.61 -4.82
CA ASP A 80 12.14 -11.87 -5.72
C ASP A 80 10.96 -12.44 -4.93
N CYS A 81 9.74 -12.07 -5.35
CA CYS A 81 8.53 -12.60 -4.79
C CYS A 81 7.70 -13.35 -5.85
N THR A 82 6.89 -14.29 -5.39
CA THR A 82 6.04 -15.11 -6.24
C THR A 82 5.06 -14.24 -7.03
N SER A 83 4.91 -14.55 -8.32
CA SER A 83 4.03 -13.78 -9.20
C SER A 83 2.56 -13.97 -8.84
N ILE A 84 1.82 -12.87 -8.82
CA ILE A 84 0.37 -12.88 -8.62
C ILE A 84 -0.33 -12.86 -9.97
N SER A 85 -1.34 -13.70 -10.16
CA SER A 85 -2.22 -13.68 -11.34
C SER A 85 -3.65 -13.28 -10.90
N PRO A 86 -3.97 -11.97 -10.84
CA PRO A 86 -5.26 -11.52 -10.34
C PRO A 86 -6.39 -12.08 -11.19
N SER A 87 -7.34 -12.76 -10.54
CA SER A 87 -8.53 -13.28 -11.19
C SER A 87 -9.77 -12.47 -10.78
N PRO A 88 -10.75 -12.25 -11.68
CA PRO A 88 -11.99 -11.56 -11.34
C PRO A 88 -12.68 -12.24 -10.15
N GLY A 89 -13.01 -11.46 -9.10
CA GLY A 89 -13.70 -11.97 -7.90
C GLY A 89 -12.78 -12.49 -6.79
N GLN A 90 -11.46 -12.46 -6.95
CA GLN A 90 -10.52 -12.62 -5.84
C GLN A 90 -10.28 -11.27 -5.16
N SER A 91 -10.60 -11.14 -3.88
CA SER A 91 -10.43 -9.88 -3.14
C SER A 91 -9.02 -9.70 -2.56
N VAL A 92 -8.35 -10.78 -2.16
CA VAL A 92 -7.02 -10.71 -1.58
C VAL A 92 -6.13 -11.77 -2.20
N GLN A 93 -4.94 -11.35 -2.63
CA GLN A 93 -3.90 -12.22 -3.17
C GLN A 93 -2.63 -12.05 -2.36
N ILE A 94 -1.91 -13.15 -2.17
CA ILE A 94 -0.69 -13.21 -1.37
C ILE A 94 0.48 -13.48 -2.31
N SER A 95 1.57 -12.74 -2.11
CA SER A 95 2.86 -13.02 -2.72
C SER A 95 3.88 -13.27 -1.61
N GLU A 96 4.74 -14.25 -1.84
CA GLU A 96 5.76 -14.72 -0.91
C GLU A 96 7.13 -14.42 -1.49
N CYS A 97 8.03 -13.85 -0.70
CA CYS A 97 9.35 -13.41 -1.12
C CYS A 97 10.42 -14.40 -0.63
N ASP A 98 11.54 -14.51 -1.36
CA ASP A 98 12.63 -15.46 -1.08
C ASP A 98 13.52 -15.02 0.12
N ILE A 99 12.89 -14.73 1.25
CA ILE A 99 13.53 -14.43 2.53
C ILE A 99 12.69 -14.99 3.68
N PRO A 100 13.27 -15.83 4.56
CA PRO A 100 12.58 -16.29 5.75
C PRO A 100 12.50 -15.19 6.81
N TYR A 101 11.46 -15.22 7.66
CA TYR A 101 11.26 -14.22 8.71
C TYR A 101 12.44 -14.14 9.69
N TYR A 102 13.13 -15.25 9.97
CA TYR A 102 14.30 -15.25 10.85
C TYR A 102 15.53 -14.52 10.29
N ASP A 103 15.64 -14.37 8.97
CA ASP A 103 16.72 -13.62 8.32
C ASP A 103 16.38 -12.13 8.15
N MET A 104 15.16 -11.73 8.49
CA MET A 104 14.76 -10.32 8.45
C MET A 104 15.43 -9.52 9.56
N LYS A 105 15.66 -8.23 9.30
CA LYS A 105 16.23 -7.26 10.25
C LYS A 105 15.33 -6.06 10.44
N SER A 106 15.39 -5.46 11.63
CA SER A 106 14.68 -4.23 11.93
C SER A 106 15.20 -3.09 11.03
N GLY A 107 14.29 -2.29 10.49
CA GLY A 107 14.65 -1.20 9.59
C GLY A 107 13.55 -0.88 8.58
N THR A 108 13.89 -0.04 7.60
CA THR A 108 13.00 0.33 6.50
C THR A 108 13.08 -0.68 5.37
N TRP A 109 11.93 -1.27 5.03
CA TRP A 109 11.76 -2.22 3.94
C TRP A 109 10.89 -1.61 2.84
N GLN A 110 11.08 -2.09 1.61
CA GLN A 110 10.31 -1.60 0.46
C GLN A 110 9.77 -2.76 -0.38
N ILE A 111 8.50 -2.73 -0.74
CA ILE A 111 7.93 -3.64 -1.74
C ILE A 111 7.69 -2.84 -3.02
N PHE A 112 8.24 -3.32 -4.14
CA PHE A 112 8.00 -2.80 -5.48
C PHE A 112 7.09 -3.76 -6.23
N ILE A 113 5.90 -3.31 -6.62
CA ILE A 113 4.90 -4.11 -7.33
C ILE A 113 4.77 -3.55 -8.74
N LYS A 114 5.12 -4.35 -9.74
CA LYS A 114 5.04 -3.95 -11.15
C LYS A 114 3.68 -4.34 -11.72
N LEU A 115 2.87 -3.32 -12.02
CA LEU A 115 1.57 -3.48 -12.66
C LEU A 115 1.69 -3.57 -14.19
N PRO A 116 0.69 -4.14 -14.89
CA PRO A 116 0.76 -4.38 -16.34
C PRO A 116 0.94 -3.13 -17.20
N SER A 117 0.52 -1.96 -16.72
CA SER A 117 0.66 -0.66 -17.37
C SER A 117 2.06 -0.02 -17.22
N ASN A 118 3.06 -0.77 -16.76
CA ASN A 118 4.38 -0.28 -16.33
C ASN A 118 4.32 0.72 -15.17
N ILE A 119 3.19 0.76 -14.46
CA ILE A 119 3.07 1.49 -13.20
C ILE A 119 3.73 0.64 -12.12
N THR A 120 4.63 1.24 -11.35
CA THR A 120 5.20 0.60 -10.16
C THR A 120 4.55 1.21 -8.94
N VAL A 121 3.97 0.35 -8.10
CA VAL A 121 3.49 0.73 -6.77
C VAL A 121 4.59 0.38 -5.78
N THR A 122 5.06 1.38 -5.04
CA THR A 122 6.06 1.17 -3.98
C THR A 122 5.38 1.32 -2.63
N ARG A 123 5.69 0.41 -1.71
CA ARG A 123 5.30 0.50 -0.30
C ARG A 123 6.56 0.52 0.53
N THR A 124 6.76 1.57 1.30
CA THR A 124 7.88 1.71 2.22
C THR A 124 7.34 1.59 3.64
N PHE A 125 7.82 0.63 4.41
CA PHE A 125 7.34 0.38 5.78
C PHE A 125 8.51 0.07 6.71
N PHE A 126 8.29 0.21 8.01
CA PHE A 126 9.29 -0.10 9.02
C PHE A 126 8.97 -1.45 9.67
N LEU A 127 9.97 -2.33 9.78
CA LEU A 127 9.88 -3.56 10.54
C LEU A 127 10.65 -3.43 11.84
N THR A 128 10.06 -3.93 12.92
CA THR A 128 10.77 -4.28 14.14
C THR A 128 10.76 -5.80 14.27
N VAL A 129 11.93 -6.40 14.16
CA VAL A 129 12.15 -7.83 14.31
C VAL A 129 12.41 -8.12 15.79
N GLY A 130 11.65 -9.04 16.35
CA GLY A 130 11.82 -9.48 17.73
C GLY A 130 11.42 -10.94 17.90
N ALA A 131 11.86 -11.55 18.99
CA ALA A 131 11.34 -12.85 19.38
C ALA A 131 9.91 -12.68 19.90
N ALA A 132 8.92 -13.34 19.31
CA ALA A 132 7.59 -13.37 19.88
C ALA A 132 7.62 -14.06 21.25
N SER A 133 7.24 -13.33 22.31
CA SER A 133 7.01 -13.90 23.64
C SER A 133 5.53 -14.22 23.79
N THR A 134 5.18 -15.49 23.94
CA THR A 134 3.79 -15.92 24.17
C THR A 134 3.36 -15.58 25.60
N VAL A 135 2.59 -14.49 25.77
CA VAL A 135 1.95 -14.15 27.04
C VAL A 135 0.55 -14.76 27.08
N VAL A 136 0.38 -15.87 27.80
CA VAL A 136 -0.94 -16.50 28.01
C VAL A 136 -1.72 -15.66 29.02
N THR A 137 -2.71 -14.91 28.55
CA THR A 137 -3.67 -14.23 29.44
C THR A 137 -4.92 -15.10 29.58
N THR A 138 -5.09 -15.74 30.74
CA THR A 138 -6.34 -16.44 31.08
C THR A 138 -7.39 -15.41 31.52
N VAL A 139 -8.35 -15.10 30.66
CA VAL A 139 -9.53 -14.30 31.05
C VAL A 139 -10.51 -15.22 31.77
N ARG A 140 -10.67 -15.04 33.09
CA ARG A 140 -11.73 -15.71 33.87
C ARG A 140 -13.02 -14.93 33.68
N THR A 141 -13.90 -15.38 32.80
CA THR A 141 -15.27 -14.87 32.74
C THR A 141 -16.04 -15.40 33.94
N HIS A 142 -16.18 -14.57 34.99
CA HIS A 142 -17.26 -14.78 35.94
C HIS A 142 -18.56 -14.45 35.20
N LEU A 143 -19.38 -15.46 34.87
CA LEU A 143 -20.75 -15.23 34.42
C LEU A 143 -21.57 -14.78 35.63
N PRO A 144 -22.07 -13.53 35.69
CA PRO A 144 -23.20 -13.24 36.55
C PRO A 144 -24.44 -13.93 35.97
N SER A 145 -25.06 -14.82 36.75
CA SER A 145 -26.40 -15.32 36.45
C SER A 145 -27.38 -14.14 36.43
N CYS A 146 -28.12 -13.97 35.34
CA CYS A 146 -29.16 -12.95 35.22
C CYS A 146 -30.35 -13.30 36.15
N PRO A 147 -30.86 -12.37 36.97
CA PRO A 147 -32.05 -12.57 37.81
C PRO A 147 -33.35 -12.65 37.01
#